data_AF-A0A1Q8JQU8-F1
#
_entry.id   AF-A0A1Q8JQU8-F1
#
_cell.length_a   1.000
_cell.length_b   1.000
_cell.length_c   1.000
_cell.angle_alpha   90.00
_cell.angle_beta   90.00
_cell.angle_gamma   90.00
#
_symmetry.space_group_name_H-M   'P 1'
#
loop_
_entity.id
_entity.type
_entity.pdbx_description
1 polymer ?
#
loop_
_entity_poly.entity_id
_entity_poly.type
_entity_poly.pdbx_seq_one_letter_code
_entity_poly.pdbx_strand_id
1 'polypeptide(L)'
;MLGRVTGVEPLTPRMRRITLSADDWLGAREVAPDQQVKLGGVPEIPGAPEDGSGVAGWYARYLAVPEERRPWMRSYTVRTLDPEHGRW
;
A
#
# COMPACT_ATOMS: atom_id res chain seq x y z
N MET A 1 7.61 3.49 -3.04
CA MET A 1 7.14 2.36 -3.87
C MET A 1 5.84 2.77 -4.56
N LEU A 2 5.75 2.60 -5.88
CA LEU A 2 4.59 2.99 -6.69
C LEU A 2 4.01 1.72 -7.34
N GLY A 3 2.71 1.48 -7.18
CA GLY A 3 1.99 0.39 -7.86
C GLY A 3 1.22 0.92 -9.07
N ARG A 4 1.10 0.10 -10.12
CA ARG A 4 0.25 0.39 -11.28
C ARG A 4 -1.07 -0.37 -11.16
N VAL A 5 -2.18 0.29 -11.50
CA VAL A 5 -3.46 -0.40 -11.68
C VAL A 5 -3.39 -1.29 -12.93
N THR A 6 -3.59 -2.59 -12.77
CA THR A 6 -3.60 -3.58 -13.85
C THR A 6 -4.95 -4.27 -14.01
N GLY A 7 -5.85 -4.13 -13.05
CA GLY A 7 -7.21 -4.67 -13.12
C GLY A 7 -8.21 -3.82 -12.36
N VAL A 8 -9.42 -3.73 -12.91
CA VAL A 8 -10.58 -3.10 -12.27
C VAL A 8 -11.82 -3.95 -12.56
N GLU A 9 -12.35 -4.61 -11.54
CA GLU A 9 -13.48 -5.54 -11.66
C GLU A 9 -14.65 -5.06 -10.79
N PRO A 10 -15.86 -4.81 -11.32
CA PRO A 10 -17.03 -4.56 -10.50
C PRO A 10 -17.52 -5.85 -9.83
N LEU A 11 -17.56 -5.88 -8.49
CA LEU A 11 -18.06 -7.04 -7.73
C LEU A 11 -19.54 -6.88 -7.38
N THR A 12 -19.96 -5.65 -7.07
CA THR A 12 -21.35 -5.27 -6.79
C THR A 12 -21.58 -3.85 -7.29
N PRO A 13 -22.82 -3.33 -7.29
CA PRO A 13 -23.08 -1.93 -7.67
C PRO A 13 -22.28 -0.89 -6.87
N ARG A 14 -21.80 -1.23 -5.66
CA ARG A 14 -21.05 -0.32 -4.78
C ARG A 14 -19.66 -0.83 -4.41
N MET A 15 -19.13 -1.84 -5.10
CA MET A 15 -17.82 -2.42 -4.80
C MET A 15 -17.07 -2.78 -6.08
N ARG A 16 -15.80 -2.38 -6.14
CA ARG A 16 -14.87 -2.78 -7.19
C ARG A 16 -13.65 -3.42 -6.55
N ARG A 17 -13.13 -4.48 -7.18
CA ARG A 17 -11.80 -5.00 -6.93
C ARG A 17 -10.82 -4.26 -7.82
N ILE A 18 -9.74 -3.79 -7.21
CA ILE A 18 -8.63 -3.14 -7.90
C ILE A 18 -7.44 -4.06 -7.75
N THR A 19 -6.80 -4.42 -8.87
CA THR A 19 -5.54 -5.15 -8.87
C THR A 19 -4.41 -4.17 -9.15
N LEU A 20 -3.42 -4.19 -8.29
CA LEU A 20 -2.21 -3.40 -8.41
C LEU A 20 -1.04 -4.33 -8.74
N SER A 21 -0.05 -3.86 -9.49
CA SER A 21 1.22 -4.57 -9.67
C SER A 21 2.43 -3.65 -9.51
N ALA A 22 3.52 -4.22 -8.99
CA ALA A 22 4.84 -3.60 -8.96
C ALA A 22 5.92 -4.71 -8.93
N ASP A 23 7.05 -4.47 -9.57
CA ASP A 23 8.17 -5.44 -9.55
C ASP A 23 8.71 -5.63 -8.12
N ASP A 24 8.64 -4.57 -7.29
CA ASP A 24 8.99 -4.59 -5.87
C ASP A 24 8.14 -5.56 -5.02
N TRP A 25 7.06 -6.13 -5.57
CA TRP A 25 6.16 -7.06 -4.88
C TRP A 25 6.41 -8.52 -5.17
N LEU A 26 7.37 -8.85 -6.03
CA LEU A 26 7.78 -10.23 -6.26
C LEU A 26 8.28 -10.86 -4.95
N GLY A 27 7.73 -12.01 -4.60
CA GLY A 27 8.07 -12.71 -3.35
C GLY A 27 7.51 -12.07 -2.07
N ALA A 28 6.61 -11.09 -2.18
CA ALA A 28 5.91 -10.53 -1.03
C ALA A 28 5.18 -11.61 -0.22
N ARG A 29 5.00 -11.37 1.08
CA ARG A 29 4.32 -12.29 2.00
C ARG A 29 3.21 -11.58 2.73
N GLU A 30 2.12 -12.31 2.96
CA GLU A 30 1.08 -11.87 3.89
C GLU A 30 1.65 -11.91 5.32
N VAL A 31 1.53 -10.81 6.05
CA VAL A 31 2.09 -10.66 7.40
C VAL A 31 1.04 -10.81 8.51
N ALA A 32 -0.25 -10.76 8.17
CA ALA A 32 -1.37 -10.95 9.10
C ALA A 32 -2.68 -11.23 8.35
N PRO A 33 -3.65 -11.93 8.97
CA PRO A 33 -5.02 -11.97 8.47
C PRO A 33 -5.57 -10.55 8.28
N ASP A 34 -6.28 -10.32 7.18
CA ASP A 34 -6.83 -9.00 6.81
C ASP A 34 -5.78 -7.88 6.81
N GLN A 35 -4.55 -8.19 6.37
CA GLN A 35 -3.46 -7.23 6.23
C GLN A 35 -3.95 -5.95 5.54
N GLN A 36 -3.67 -4.81 6.18
CA GLN A 36 -4.02 -3.51 5.62
C GLN A 36 -2.82 -2.85 4.96
N VAL A 37 -3.10 -2.12 3.88
CA VAL A 37 -2.19 -1.17 3.25
C VAL A 37 -2.73 0.24 3.38
N LYS A 38 -1.82 1.21 3.25
CA LYS A 38 -2.16 2.62 3.11
C LYS A 38 -2.04 2.98 1.63
N LEU A 39 -3.16 3.34 1.02
CA LEU A 39 -3.17 3.98 -0.30
C LEU A 39 -3.16 5.49 -0.11
N GLY A 40 -2.31 6.17 -0.86
CA GLY A 40 -2.17 7.62 -0.81
C GLY A 40 -1.75 8.22 -2.14
N GLY A 41 -1.96 9.52 -2.28
CA GLY A 41 -1.53 10.28 -3.44
C GLY A 41 -0.04 10.67 -3.39
N VAL A 42 0.39 11.41 -4.40
CA VAL A 42 1.72 12.05 -4.49
C VAL A 42 1.61 13.40 -3.76
N PRO A 43 2.54 13.80 -2.86
CA PRO A 43 3.92 14.06 -3.27
C PRO A 43 5.05 13.35 -2.52
N GLU A 44 4.91 13.01 -1.23
CA GLU A 44 6.02 12.43 -0.46
C GLU A 44 5.54 11.31 0.47
N ILE A 45 5.84 10.06 0.10
CA ILE A 45 5.60 8.88 0.95
C ILE A 45 6.94 8.45 1.53
N PRO A 46 7.16 8.55 2.86
CA PRO A 46 8.39 8.07 3.47
C PRO A 46 8.62 6.58 3.20
N GLY A 47 9.88 6.22 2.97
CA GLY A 47 10.30 4.82 2.92
C GLY A 47 10.15 4.13 4.28
N ALA A 48 10.21 2.81 4.27
CA ALA A 48 10.21 2.01 5.49
C ALA A 48 11.44 2.36 6.38
N PRO A 49 11.30 2.34 7.71
CA PRO A 49 12.43 2.52 8.61
C PRO A 49 13.40 1.36 8.60
N GLU A 50 14.69 1.68 8.46
CA GLU A 50 15.81 0.72 8.49
C GLU A 50 16.17 0.28 9.92
N ASP A 51 15.76 1.05 10.93
CA ASP A 51 16.03 0.81 12.35
C ASP A 51 15.14 -0.27 12.99
N GLY A 52 14.29 -0.95 12.21
CA GLY A 52 13.41 -2.01 12.69
C GLY A 52 12.19 -1.53 13.48
N SER A 53 11.95 -0.21 13.60
CA SER A 53 10.78 0.37 14.28
C SER A 53 9.43 0.08 13.58
N GLY A 54 9.47 -0.54 12.40
CA GLY A 54 8.30 -1.05 11.68
C GLY A 54 7.26 0.02 11.37
N VAL A 55 5.97 -0.34 11.50
CA VAL A 55 4.84 0.54 11.16
C VAL A 55 4.81 1.79 12.04
N ALA A 56 5.20 1.68 13.32
CA ALA A 56 5.18 2.81 14.25
C ALA A 56 6.20 3.89 13.85
N GLY A 57 7.44 3.50 13.53
CA GLY A 57 8.44 4.46 13.07
C GLY A 57 8.16 5.00 11.68
N TRP A 58 7.60 4.18 10.78
CA TRP A 58 7.10 4.67 9.50
C TRP A 58 6.03 5.74 9.69
N TYR A 59 5.07 5.52 10.59
CA TYR A 59 3.99 6.47 10.87
C TYR A 59 4.50 7.78 11.47
N ALA A 60 5.50 7.72 12.36
CA ALA A 60 6.17 8.92 12.88
C ALA A 60 6.84 9.74 11.76
N ARG A 61 7.53 9.08 10.81
CA ARG A 61 8.12 9.75 9.63
C ARG A 61 7.06 10.39 8.75
N TYR A 62 5.92 9.72 8.54
CA TYR A 62 4.79 10.30 7.81
C TYR A 62 4.24 11.57 8.49
N LEU A 63 4.08 11.55 9.82
CA LEU A 63 3.64 12.72 10.57
C LEU A 63 4.67 13.86 10.63
N ALA A 64 5.93 13.59 10.29
CA ALA A 64 6.97 14.62 10.17
C ALA A 64 6.97 15.32 8.80
N VAL A 65 6.32 14.75 7.77
CA VAL A 65 6.18 15.40 6.46
C VAL A 65 5.31 16.66 6.61
N PRO A 66 5.76 17.86 6.15
CA PRO A 66 4.95 19.08 6.20
C PRO A 66 3.58 18.89 5.52
N GLU A 67 2.54 19.51 6.07
CA GLU A 67 1.15 19.27 5.65
C GLU A 67 0.94 19.49 4.15
N GLU A 68 1.57 20.51 3.57
CA GLU A 68 1.47 20.87 2.14
C GLU A 68 2.06 19.79 1.23
N ARG A 69 2.95 18.94 1.76
CA ARG A 69 3.59 17.84 1.04
C ARG A 69 3.17 16.46 1.57
N ARG A 70 2.35 16.41 2.62
CA ARG A 70 1.92 15.16 3.22
C ARG A 70 0.78 14.57 2.39
N PRO A 71 0.93 13.35 1.84
CA PRO A 71 -0.11 12.76 1.03
C PRO A 71 -1.31 12.39 1.91
N TRP A 72 -2.52 12.51 1.36
CA TRP A 72 -3.67 11.86 2.00
C TRP A 72 -3.45 10.35 2.03
N MET A 73 -3.97 9.69 3.05
CA MET A 73 -3.90 8.23 3.19
C MET A 73 -5.26 7.64 3.55
N ARG A 74 -5.57 6.48 2.98
CA ARG A 74 -6.74 5.66 3.33
C ARG A 74 -6.30 4.21 3.54
N SER A 75 -6.84 3.58 4.58
CA SER A 75 -6.64 2.15 4.84
C SER A 75 -7.51 1.32 3.92
N TYR A 76 -6.92 0.29 3.32
CA TYR A 76 -7.62 -0.76 2.59
C TYR A 76 -7.05 -2.12 2.98
N THR A 77 -7.87 -3.16 2.92
CA THR A 77 -7.43 -4.55 3.13
C THR A 77 -6.86 -5.11 1.83
N VAL A 78 -5.74 -5.83 1.91
CA VAL A 78 -5.22 -6.65 0.82
C VAL A 78 -6.12 -7.86 0.71
N ARG A 79 -6.86 -7.97 -0.40
CA ARG A 79 -7.83 -9.06 -0.55
C ARG A 79 -7.19 -10.35 -1.02
N THR A 80 -6.15 -10.27 -1.84
CA THR A 80 -5.43 -11.41 -2.40
C THR A 80 -4.00 -10.97 -2.70
N LEU A 81 -3.05 -11.87 -2.50
CA LEU A 81 -1.65 -11.67 -2.83
C LEU A 81 -1.22 -12.73 -3.84
N ASP A 82 -0.68 -12.31 -4.98
CA ASP A 82 -0.06 -13.17 -5.99
C ASP A 82 1.44 -12.79 -6.07
N PRO A 83 2.28 -13.46 -5.26
CA PRO A 83 3.69 -13.10 -5.13
C PRO A 83 4.54 -13.54 -6.34
N GLU A 84 4.04 -14.47 -7.17
CA GLU A 84 4.74 -14.91 -8.38
C GLU A 84 4.71 -13.84 -9.47
N HIS A 85 3.63 -13.07 -9.52
CA HIS A 85 3.44 -12.00 -10.51
C HIS A 85 3.51 -10.59 -9.91
N GLY A 86 3.82 -10.48 -8.61
CA GLY A 86 3.92 -9.20 -7.91
C GLY A 86 2.60 -8.42 -7.91
N ARG A 87 1.47 -9.10 -7.65
CA ARG A 87 0.13 -8.49 -7.70
C ARG A 87 -0.55 -8.53 -6.33
N TRP A 88 -1.20 -7.43 -6.01
CA TRP A 88 -1.97 -7.20 -4.78
C TRP A 88 -3.39 -6.75 -5.15
#